data_AF-A0A382Y8U1-F1
#
_entry.id   AF-A0A382Y8U1-F1
#
_cell.length_a   1.000
_cell.length_b   1.000
_cell.length_c   1.000
_cell.angle_alpha   90.00
_cell.angle_beta   90.00
_cell.angle_gamma   90.00
#
_symmetry.space_group_name_H-M   'P 1'
#
loop_
_entity.id
_entity.type
_entity.pdbx_description
1 polymer ?
#
loop_
_entity_poly.entity_id
_entity_poly.type
_entity_poly.pdbx_seq_one_letter_code
_entity_poly.pdbx_strand_id
1 'polypeptide(L)'
;AGGVGRHLGVKHIFSERVNGKMELRRGFSIERGQKLAIVEDIITTGGSVMELIKLAEDQGAEIVHVVNLVDRSTRDIDFKVPSTAILTLPSKSWEPENCPLCKRGMEITQRGRTGKKMETV
;
A
#
# COMPACT_ATOMS: atom_id res chain seq x y z
N ALA A 1 8.23 5.84 -3.11
CA ALA A 1 7.72 7.20 -3.39
C ALA A 1 8.82 8.29 -3.47
N GLY A 2 9.60 8.57 -2.42
CA GLY A 2 10.55 9.71 -2.42
C GLY A 2 11.62 9.72 -3.52
N GLY A 3 12.14 8.55 -3.90
CA GLY A 3 13.05 8.43 -5.05
C GLY A 3 12.41 8.80 -6.40
N VAL A 4 11.12 8.47 -6.58
CA VAL A 4 10.35 8.79 -7.79
C VAL A 4 10.13 10.30 -7.88
N GLY A 5 9.68 10.94 -6.80
CA GLY A 5 9.49 12.39 -6.77
C GLY A 5 10.79 13.15 -7.09
N ARG A 6 11.92 12.71 -6.51
CA ARG A 6 13.24 13.27 -6.82
C ARG A 6 13.63 13.12 -8.28
N HIS A 7 13.43 11.93 -8.85
CA HIS A 7 13.77 11.65 -10.25
C HIS A 7 12.95 12.49 -11.24
N LEU A 8 11.66 12.70 -10.95
CA LEU A 8 10.76 13.50 -11.78
C LEU A 8 10.85 15.01 -11.51
N GLY A 9 11.61 15.45 -10.50
CA GLY A 9 11.69 16.85 -10.12
C GLY A 9 10.38 17.42 -9.56
N VAL A 10 9.53 16.58 -8.96
CA VAL A 10 8.23 16.98 -8.39
C VAL A 10 8.20 16.87 -6.87
N LYS A 11 7.32 17.64 -6.23
CA LYS A 11 7.08 17.56 -4.78
C LYS A 11 6.63 16.14 -4.41
N HIS A 12 7.25 15.58 -3.37
CA HIS A 12 6.86 14.32 -2.77
C HIS A 12 6.38 14.55 -1.34
N ILE A 13 5.26 13.92 -0.99
CA ILE A 13 4.69 13.88 0.36
C ILE A 13 4.38 12.43 0.72
N PHE A 14 4.22 12.13 2.01
CA PHE A 14 3.80 10.82 2.48
C PHE A 14 2.84 10.95 3.67
N SER A 15 2.01 9.93 3.86
CA SER A 15 1.16 9.78 5.03
C SER A 15 1.73 8.77 6.01
N GLU A 16 1.23 8.80 7.24
CA GLU A 16 1.46 7.78 8.25
C GLU A 16 0.16 7.47 8.99
N ARG A 17 0.11 6.33 9.68
CA ARG A 17 -1.04 6.04 10.55
C ARG A 17 -0.84 6.68 11.91
N VAL A 18 -1.70 7.61 12.27
CA VAL A 18 -1.79 8.21 13.60
C VAL A 18 -3.07 7.70 14.25
N ASN A 19 -2.96 7.03 15.40
CA ASN A 19 -4.10 6.42 16.10
C ASN A 19 -4.99 5.53 15.19
N GLY A 20 -4.36 4.81 14.25
CA GLY A 20 -5.04 3.91 13.31
C GLY A 20 -5.55 4.57 12.04
N LYS A 21 -5.59 5.91 11.95
CA LYS A 21 -6.07 6.66 10.78
C LYS A 21 -4.92 7.12 9.90
N MET A 22 -5.10 7.03 8.59
CA MET A 22 -4.17 7.57 7.60
C MET A 22 -4.20 9.10 7.64
N GLU A 23 -3.07 9.74 7.94
CA GLU A 23 -2.95 11.19 8.03
C GLU A 23 -1.69 11.66 7.32
N LEU A 24 -1.72 12.87 6.73
CA LEU A 24 -0.51 13.49 6.20
C LEU A 24 0.44 13.85 7.35
N ARG A 25 1.74 13.61 7.15
CA ARG A 25 2.73 14.00 8.15
C ARG A 25 2.77 15.52 8.32
N ARG A 26 3.17 15.98 9.52
CA ARG A 26 3.32 17.41 9.81
C ARG A 26 4.22 18.09 8.76
N GLY A 27 3.75 19.23 8.23
CA GLY A 27 4.44 20.01 7.21
C GLY A 27 4.08 19.64 5.77
N PHE A 28 3.27 18.61 5.56
CA PHE A 28 2.67 18.33 4.26
C PHE A 28 1.24 18.83 4.19
N SER A 29 0.88 19.30 3.00
CA SER A 29 -0.46 19.75 2.66
C SER A 29 -0.71 19.42 1.19
N ILE A 30 -1.99 19.19 0.89
CA ILE A 30 -2.52 19.10 -0.45
C ILE A 30 -3.30 20.37 -0.74
N GLU A 31 -3.06 20.96 -1.90
CA GLU A 31 -3.84 22.10 -2.38
C GLU A 31 -5.08 21.60 -3.14
N ARG A 32 -6.19 22.34 -3.04
CA ARG A 32 -7.42 22.00 -3.78
C ARG A 32 -7.15 22.02 -5.29
N GLY A 33 -7.55 20.96 -5.98
CA GLY A 33 -7.31 20.75 -7.41
C GLY A 33 -5.90 20.24 -7.73
N GLN A 34 -5.05 19.98 -6.73
CA GLN A 34 -3.71 19.45 -6.96
C GLN A 34 -3.78 18.03 -7.54
N LYS A 35 -3.07 17.81 -8.64
CA LYS A 35 -2.95 16.49 -9.27
C LYS A 35 -1.93 15.64 -8.55
N LEU A 36 -2.31 14.43 -8.16
CA LEU A 36 -1.47 13.50 -7.41
C LEU A 36 -1.38 12.13 -8.09
N ALA A 37 -0.17 11.59 -8.16
CA ALA A 37 0.06 10.18 -8.44
C ALA A 37 0.44 9.46 -7.14
N ILE A 38 -0.23 8.35 -6.84
CA ILE A 38 0.09 7.51 -5.68
C ILE A 38 1.16 6.51 -6.09
N VAL A 39 2.23 6.39 -5.29
CA VAL A 39 3.38 5.54 -5.58
C VAL A 39 3.64 4.60 -4.40
N GLU A 40 3.35 3.32 -4.59
CA GLU A 40 3.58 2.25 -3.60
C GLU A 40 4.72 1.33 -4.02
N ASP A 41 5.29 0.58 -3.07
CA ASP A 41 6.21 -0.51 -3.38
C ASP A 41 5.44 -1.79 -3.72
N ILE A 42 4.63 -2.29 -2.78
CA ILE A 42 3.90 -3.54 -2.88
C ILE A 42 2.44 -3.32 -2.51
N ILE A 43 1.55 -3.63 -3.43
CA ILE A 43 0.11 -3.67 -3.15
C ILE A 43 -0.29 -5.13 -2.87
N THR A 44 -1.06 -5.33 -1.79
CA THR A 44 -1.63 -6.63 -1.43
C THR A 44 -3.16 -6.59 -1.54
N THR A 45 -3.83 -6.02 -0.54
CA THR A 45 -5.29 -5.86 -0.51
C THR A 45 -5.77 -4.55 -1.13
N GLY A 46 -4.86 -3.59 -1.36
CA GLY A 46 -5.19 -2.23 -1.79
C GLY A 46 -5.72 -1.31 -0.69
N GLY A 47 -5.92 -1.80 0.54
CA GLY A 47 -6.53 -1.03 1.63
C GLY A 47 -5.83 0.31 1.92
N SER A 48 -4.50 0.29 2.02
CA SER A 48 -3.72 1.51 2.25
C SER A 48 -3.85 2.53 1.11
N VAL A 49 -3.90 2.07 -0.15
CA VAL A 49 -4.08 2.94 -1.31
C VAL A 49 -5.48 3.56 -1.32
N MET A 50 -6.52 2.79 -1.00
CA MET A 50 -7.89 3.32 -0.90
C MET A 50 -8.01 4.39 0.19
N GLU A 51 -7.38 4.18 1.35
CA GLU A 51 -7.32 5.20 2.41
C GLU A 51 -6.55 6.45 1.98
N LEU A 52 -5.48 6.31 1.19
CA LEU A 52 -4.74 7.44 0.61
C LEU A 52 -5.55 8.22 -0.42
N ILE A 53 -6.27 7.53 -1.31
CA ILE A 53 -7.17 8.14 -2.29
C ILE A 53 -8.21 8.98 -1.54
N LYS A 54 -8.88 8.37 -0.55
CA LYS A 54 -9.87 9.08 0.27
C LYS A 54 -9.29 10.30 0.98
N LEU A 55 -8.13 10.17 1.63
CA LEU A 55 -7.46 11.28 2.32
C LEU A 55 -7.14 12.45 1.37
N ALA A 56 -6.76 12.16 0.14
CA ALA A 56 -6.46 13.16 -0.87
C ALA A 56 -7.72 13.81 -1.45
N GLU A 57 -8.75 13.01 -1.77
CA GLU A 57 -10.05 13.50 -2.24
C GLU A 57 -10.74 14.38 -1.19
N ASP A 58 -10.67 14.00 0.10
CA ASP A 58 -11.21 14.79 1.22
C ASP A 58 -10.48 16.15 1.35
N GLN A 59 -9.25 16.27 0.84
CA GLN A 59 -8.49 17.53 0.72
C GLN A 59 -8.69 18.24 -0.64
N GLY A 60 -9.53 17.69 -1.52
CA GLY A 60 -9.86 18.24 -2.82
C GLY A 60 -8.80 18.01 -3.89
N ALA A 61 -7.91 17.02 -3.73
CA ALA A 61 -6.97 16.62 -4.78
C ALA A 61 -7.66 15.86 -5.92
N GLU A 62 -7.00 15.81 -7.07
CA GLU A 62 -7.34 14.95 -8.21
C GLU A 62 -6.31 13.82 -8.29
N ILE A 63 -6.72 12.59 -7.99
CA ILE A 63 -5.83 11.42 -8.17
C ILE A 63 -5.79 11.05 -9.65
N VAL A 64 -4.61 11.15 -10.26
CA VAL A 64 -4.44 10.87 -11.71
C VAL A 64 -4.05 9.42 -12.00
N HIS A 65 -3.32 8.76 -11.08
CA HIS A 65 -2.84 7.40 -11.28
C HIS A 65 -2.35 6.76 -9.97
N VAL A 66 -2.43 5.43 -9.88
CA VAL A 66 -1.77 4.61 -8.85
C VAL A 66 -0.69 3.75 -9.50
N VAL A 67 0.56 3.87 -9.06
CA VAL A 67 1.66 3.04 -9.55
C VAL A 67 2.33 2.27 -8.42
N ASN A 68 2.73 1.03 -8.71
CA ASN A 68 3.44 0.19 -7.76
C ASN A 68 4.48 -0.71 -8.45
N LEU A 69 5.51 -1.12 -7.69
CA LEU A 69 6.51 -2.06 -8.20
C LEU A 69 5.93 -3.46 -8.35
N VAL A 70 5.26 -3.96 -7.31
CA VAL A 70 4.73 -5.33 -7.28
C VAL A 70 3.27 -5.34 -6.83
N ASP A 71 2.40 -5.98 -7.60
CA ASP A 71 1.04 -6.30 -7.19
C ASP A 71 0.96 -7.77 -6.77
N ARG A 72 0.61 -8.01 -5.50
CA ARG A 72 0.43 -9.35 -4.90
C ARG A 72 -1.04 -9.70 -4.69
N SER A 73 -1.96 -8.88 -5.18
CA SER A 73 -3.38 -9.14 -5.10
C SER A 73 -3.74 -10.46 -5.81
N THR A 74 -4.73 -11.17 -5.27
CA THR A 74 -5.27 -12.39 -5.90
C THR A 74 -6.48 -12.10 -6.81
N ARG A 75 -6.86 -10.83 -6.92
CA ARG A 75 -7.99 -10.32 -7.68
C ARG A 75 -7.70 -8.88 -8.06
N ASP A 76 -8.30 -8.43 -9.16
CA ASP A 76 -8.21 -7.04 -9.57
C ASP A 76 -8.76 -6.11 -8.48
N ILE A 77 -8.05 -5.01 -8.24
CA ILE A 77 -8.44 -3.98 -7.28
C ILE A 77 -8.96 -2.78 -8.08
N ASP A 78 -10.22 -2.43 -7.86
CA ASP A 78 -10.81 -1.24 -8.47
C ASP A 78 -10.56 -0.01 -7.59
N PHE A 79 -9.54 0.77 -7.95
CA PHE A 79 -9.22 2.03 -7.29
C PHE A 79 -10.08 3.22 -7.77
N LYS A 80 -10.99 3.01 -8.74
CA LYS A 80 -11.73 4.08 -9.43
C LYS A 80 -10.87 5.11 -10.17
N VAL A 81 -9.56 4.85 -10.27
CA VAL A 81 -8.57 5.61 -11.01
C VAL A 81 -7.65 4.64 -11.77
N PRO A 82 -7.00 5.09 -12.86
CA PRO A 82 -6.02 4.26 -13.55
C PRO A 82 -4.94 3.74 -12.60
N SER A 83 -4.55 2.47 -12.77
CA SER A 83 -3.49 1.87 -11.99
C SER A 83 -2.53 1.02 -12.84
N THR A 84 -1.27 0.93 -12.42
CA THR A 84 -0.24 0.17 -13.12
C THR A 84 0.77 -0.42 -12.16
N ALA A 85 0.92 -1.75 -12.21
CA ALA A 85 1.99 -2.47 -11.54
C ALA A 85 3.09 -2.82 -12.55
N ILE A 86 4.35 -2.72 -12.14
CA ILE A 86 5.48 -3.18 -12.98
C ILE A 86 5.54 -4.71 -13.03
N LEU A 87 5.25 -5.37 -11.91
CA LEU A 87 5.20 -6.83 -11.79
C LEU A 87 3.90 -7.26 -11.09
N THR A 88 3.16 -8.17 -11.71
CA THR A 88 2.03 -8.86 -11.07
C THR A 88 2.48 -10.24 -10.61
N LEU A 89 2.48 -10.45 -9.30
CA LEU A 89 2.87 -11.71 -8.65
C LEU A 89 1.87 -12.06 -7.53
N PRO A 90 0.70 -12.63 -7.86
CA PRO A 90 -0.35 -12.93 -6.90
C PRO A 90 0.14 -13.83 -5.76
N SER A 91 -0.21 -13.47 -4.52
CA SER A 91 0.18 -14.23 -3.34
C SER A 91 -1.04 -14.76 -2.61
N LYS A 92 -1.16 -16.08 -2.52
CA LYS A 92 -2.23 -16.73 -1.74
C LYS A 92 -1.93 -16.62 -0.25
N SER A 93 -2.90 -16.11 0.49
CA SER A 93 -2.96 -16.22 1.94
C SER A 93 -3.76 -17.46 2.32
N TRP A 94 -3.40 -18.09 3.43
CA TRP A 94 -4.07 -19.27 3.96
C TRP A 94 -4.44 -19.03 5.40
N GLU A 95 -5.63 -19.47 5.80
CA GLU A 95 -5.94 -19.65 7.23
C GLU A 95 -4.99 -20.70 7.82
N PRO A 96 -4.63 -20.62 9.12
CA PRO A 96 -3.69 -21.54 9.74
C PRO A 96 -4.04 -23.02 9.50
N GLU A 97 -5.33 -23.37 9.58
CA GLU A 97 -5.84 -24.74 9.41
C GLU A 97 -5.74 -25.24 7.96
N ASN A 98 -5.60 -24.31 7.01
CA ASN A 98 -5.58 -24.60 5.58
C ASN A 98 -4.19 -24.42 4.94
N CYS A 99 -3.21 -23.91 5.69
CA CYS A 99 -1.86 -23.68 5.17
C CYS A 99 -1.13 -25.00 4.84
N PRO A 100 -0.75 -25.24 3.56
CA PRO A 100 -0.07 -26.48 3.17
C PRO A 100 1.29 -26.69 3.85
N LEU A 101 1.99 -25.60 4.17
CA LEU A 101 3.29 -25.65 4.86
C LEU A 101 3.11 -25.95 6.36
N CYS A 102 2.08 -25.39 7.01
CA CYS A 102 1.75 -25.69 8.41
C CYS A 102 1.35 -27.16 8.57
N LYS A 103 0.52 -27.70 7.66
CA LYS A 103 0.14 -29.13 7.65
C LYS A 103 1.33 -30.08 7.53
N ARG A 104 2.42 -29.62 6.91
CA ARG A 104 3.67 -30.36 6.76
C ARG A 104 4.63 -30.20 7.95
N GLY A 105 4.24 -29.43 8.97
CA GLY A 105 5.11 -29.11 10.11
C GLY A 105 6.38 -28.36 9.71
N MET A 106 6.34 -27.63 8.58
CA MET A 106 7.52 -26.89 8.12
C MET A 106 7.78 -25.72 9.05
N GLU A 107 8.96 -25.68 9.66
CA GLU A 107 9.35 -24.57 10.54
C GLU A 107 9.45 -23.26 9.75
N ILE A 108 8.94 -22.18 10.35
CA ILE A 108 9.11 -20.84 9.80
C ILE A 108 10.50 -20.34 10.21
N THR A 109 11.45 -20.39 9.28
CA THR A 109 12.87 -20.19 9.57
C THR A 109 13.28 -18.71 9.67
N GLN A 110 12.47 -17.76 9.20
CA GLN A 110 12.78 -16.32 9.31
C GLN A 110 11.55 -15.42 9.17
N ARG A 111 11.50 -14.31 9.92
CA ARG A 111 10.45 -13.27 9.79
C ARG A 111 11.05 -11.92 9.41
N GLY A 112 10.41 -11.22 8.47
CA GLY A 112 10.46 -9.76 8.40
C GLY A 112 9.73 -9.14 9.61
N ARG A 113 10.24 -8.04 10.14
CA ARG A 113 9.78 -7.42 11.40
C ARG A 113 8.43 -6.72 11.21
N THR A 114 7.34 -7.33 11.67
CA THR A 114 5.98 -6.74 11.60
C THR A 114 5.62 -5.86 12.79
N GLY A 115 6.41 -5.83 13.87
CA GLY A 115 6.12 -5.04 15.09
C GLY A 115 4.85 -5.44 15.85
N LYS A 116 4.05 -6.37 15.32
CA LYS A 116 2.87 -6.95 15.97
C LYS A 116 3.29 -8.13 16.84
N LYS A 117 2.68 -8.26 18.03
CA LYS A 117 2.80 -9.48 18.83
C LYS A 117 2.29 -10.64 17.99
N MET A 118 3.13 -11.65 17.82
CA MET A 118 2.69 -12.94 17.33
C MET A 118 1.86 -13.58 18.44
N GLU A 119 0.58 -13.80 18.18
CA GLU A 119 -0.14 -14.84 18.90
C GLU A 119 0.44 -16.16 18.38
N THR A 120 1.21 -16.83 19.24
CA THR A 120 1.62 -18.22 19.02
C THR A 120 0.36 -19.07 18.99
N VAL A 121 0.11 -19.70 17.84
CA VAL A 121 -0.74 -20.89 17.75
C VAL A 121 -0.05 -22.03 18.47
#